data_AF-A0A920TNX5-F1
#
_entry.id   AF-A0A920TNX5-F1
#
_cell.length_a   1.000
_cell.length_b   1.000
_cell.length_c   1.000
_cell.angle_alpha   90.00
_cell.angle_beta   90.00
_cell.angle_gamma   90.00
#
_symmetry.space_group_name_H-M   'P 1'
#
loop_
_entity.id
_entity.type
_entity.pdbx_description
1 polymer ?
#
loop_
_entity_poly.entity_id
_entity_poly.type
_entity_poly.pdbx_seq_one_letter_code
_entity_poly.pdbx_strand_id
1 'polypeptide(L)' 'MRQNMQKRQLGAYVNYAKERQIDPSVFANAFVNSRKFVTSNIIGATNMDQLKLAIDSYEVQLTDEDFKKI' A
#
# COMPACT_ATOMS: atom_id res chain seq x y z
N MET A 1 0.38 -19.21 17.53
CA MET A 1 -0.84 -19.09 16.69
C MET A 1 -1.01 -17.70 16.06
N ARG A 2 -0.99 -16.58 16.81
CA ARG A 2 -1.18 -15.21 16.27
C ARG A 2 -0.17 -14.78 15.19
N GLN A 3 1.12 -15.07 15.35
CA GLN A 3 2.14 -14.70 14.35
C GLN A 3 1.93 -15.38 12.98
N ASN A 4 1.42 -16.61 12.96
CA ASN A 4 1.17 -17.34 11.70
C ASN A 4 -0.01 -16.75 10.92
N MET A 5 -1.02 -16.22 11.63
CA MET A 5 -2.15 -15.53 11.04
C MET A 5 -1.72 -14.20 10.41
N GLN A 6 -0.91 -13.40 11.11
CA GLN A 6 -0.39 -12.13 10.61
C GLN A 6 0.46 -12.31 9.35
N LYS A 7 1.36 -13.31 9.34
CA LYS A 7 2.16 -13.63 8.15
C LYS A 7 1.30 -14.01 6.94
N ARG A 8 0.19 -14.73 7.16
CA ARG A 8 -0.75 -15.09 6.09
C ARG A 8 -1.50 -13.87 5.55
N GLN A 9 -1.97 -12.98 6.43
CA GLN A 9 -2.67 -11.75 6.04
C GLN A 9 -1.74 -10.81 5.27
N LEU A 10 -0.52 -10.60 5.76
CA LEU A 10 0.49 -9.82 5.06
C LEU A 10 0.82 -10.40 3.68
N GLY A 11 0.97 -11.72 3.59
CA GLY A 11 1.20 -12.42 2.32
C GLY A 11 0.04 -12.22 1.33
N ALA A 12 -1.21 -12.29 1.79
CA ALA A 12 -2.38 -12.06 0.95
C ALA A 12 -2.41 -10.62 0.39
N TYR A 13 -2.14 -9.63 1.23
CA TYR A 13 -2.03 -8.23 0.81
C TYR A 13 -0.91 -8.03 -0.24
N VAL A 14 0.29 -8.56 0.03
CA VAL A 14 1.43 -8.47 -0.89
C VAL A 14 1.13 -9.15 -2.22
N ASN A 15 0.47 -10.31 -2.20
CA ASN A 15 0.10 -11.02 -3.42
C ASN A 15 -0.93 -10.24 -4.23
N TYR A 16 -1.94 -9.67 -3.57
CA TYR A 16 -2.96 -8.87 -4.25
C TYR A 16 -2.38 -7.61 -4.90
N ALA A 17 -1.48 -6.89 -4.22
CA ALA A 17 -0.77 -5.76 -4.80
C ALA A 17 0.02 -6.17 -6.06
N LYS A 18 0.70 -7.34 -6.01
CA LYS A 18 1.43 -7.90 -7.16
C LYS A 18 0.52 -8.30 -8.32
N GLU A 19 -0.66 -8.88 -8.05
CA GLU A 19 -1.67 -9.20 -9.07
C GLU A 19 -2.12 -7.95 -9.84
N ARG A 20 -2.19 -6.81 -9.14
CA ARG A 20 -2.47 -5.50 -9.73
C ARG A 20 -1.26 -4.83 -10.38
N GLN A 21 -0.09 -5.45 -10.32
CA GLN A 21 1.20 -4.91 -10.80
C GLN A 21 1.60 -3.61 -10.07
N ILE A 22 1.24 -3.49 -8.79
CA ILE A 22 1.58 -2.36 -7.93
C ILE A 22 2.53 -2.84 -6.84
N ASP A 23 3.58 -2.06 -6.54
CA ASP A 23 4.44 -2.37 -5.40
C ASP A 23 3.61 -2.28 -4.09
N PRO A 24 3.73 -3.25 -3.16
CA PRO A 24 2.94 -3.27 -1.94
C PRO A 24 3.06 -2.00 -1.07
N SER A 25 4.22 -1.33 -1.10
CA SER A 25 4.43 -0.08 -0.37
C SER A 25 3.68 1.09 -1.03
N VAL A 26 3.65 1.14 -2.36
CA VAL A 26 2.87 2.11 -3.15
C VAL A 26 1.39 1.92 -2.88
N PHE A 27 0.92 0.67 -2.88
CA PHE A 27 -0.46 0.33 -2.58
C PHE A 27 -0.88 0.79 -1.17
N ALA A 28 0.02 0.67 -0.19
CA ALA A 28 -0.24 1.10 1.19
C ALA A 28 -0.33 2.62 1.30
N ASN A 29 0.58 3.34 0.63
CA ASN A 29 0.55 4.80 0.61
C ASN A 29 -0.70 5.32 -0.12
N ALA A 30 -1.11 4.68 -1.22
CA ALA A 30 -2.35 5.01 -1.94
C ALA A 30 -3.59 4.81 -1.06
N PHE A 31 -3.62 3.76 -0.24
CA PHE A 31 -4.67 3.56 0.76
C PHE A 31 -4.74 4.70 1.76
N VAL A 32 -3.60 5.14 2.30
CA VAL A 32 -3.54 6.28 3.23
C VAL A 32 -4.02 7.55 2.55
N ASN A 33 -3.53 7.84 1.34
CA ASN A 33 -3.91 9.01 0.54
C ASN A 33 -5.41 9.04 0.19
N SER A 34 -6.05 7.86 0.04
CA SER A 34 -7.48 7.77 -0.29
C SER A 34 -8.43 8.22 0.83
N ARG A 35 -7.95 8.39 2.06
CA ARG A 35 -8.78 8.76 3.22
C ARG A 35 -9.09 10.25 3.17
N LYS A 36 -10.38 10.61 3.13
CA LYS A 36 -10.85 12.02 3.06
C LYS A 36 -10.33 12.96 4.16
N PHE A 37 -9.90 12.41 5.30
CA PHE A 37 -9.39 13.16 6.45
C PHE A 37 -7.86 13.24 6.51
N VAL A 38 -7.15 12.68 5.53
CA VAL A 38 -5.69 12.71 5.46
C VAL A 38 -5.27 13.83 4.51
N THR A 39 -4.60 14.85 5.06
CA THR A 39 -4.02 15.93 4.24
C THR A 39 -2.68 15.53 3.63
N SER A 40 -1.87 14.78 4.37
CA SER A 40 -0.54 14.33 3.94
C SER A 40 -0.12 13.06 4.68
N ASN A 41 0.72 12.23 4.04
CA ASN A 41 1.34 11.04 4.62
C ASN A 41 2.84 11.28 4.90
N ILE A 42 3.38 10.62 5.93
CA ILE A 42 4.81 10.67 6.27
C ILE A 42 5.51 9.47 5.62
N ILE A 43 6.49 9.75 4.75
CA ILE A 43 7.28 8.71 4.06
C ILE A 43 8.67 8.62 4.70
N GLY A 44 8.95 7.49 5.35
CA GLY A 44 10.24 7.20 6.00
C GLY A 44 11.24 6.50 5.07
N ALA A 45 11.60 7.12 3.94
CA ALA A 45 12.56 6.55 2.99
C ALA A 45 14.01 6.71 3.49
N THR A 46 14.86 5.70 3.29
CA THR A 46 16.30 5.75 3.61
C THR A 46 17.19 6.01 2.40
N ASN A 47 16.60 6.04 1.20
CA ASN A 47 17.25 6.39 -0.06
C ASN A 47 16.27 7.02 -1.06
N MET A 48 16.80 7.60 -2.13
CA MET A 48 15.99 8.31 -3.14
C MET A 48 15.09 7.39 -3.95
N ASP A 49 15.47 6.12 -4.17
CA ASP A 49 14.66 5.20 -4.97
C ASP A 49 13.40 4.78 -4.21
N GLN A 50 13.52 4.54 -2.90
CA GLN A 50 12.37 4.34 -2.01
C GLN A 50 11.46 5.56 -1.96
N LEU A 51 12.04 6.78 -1.90
CA LEU A 51 11.25 8.00 -1.88
C LEU A 51 10.46 8.18 -3.18
N LYS A 52 11.13 8.03 -4.34
CA LYS A 52 10.49 8.08 -5.67
C LYS A 52 9.35 7.08 -5.77
N LEU A 53 9.63 5.82 -5.45
CA LEU A 53 8.62 4.76 -5.45
C LEU A 53 7.43 5.13 -4.56
N ALA A 54 7.68 5.63 -3.35
CA ALA A 54 6.61 5.96 -2.41
C ALA A 54 5.75 7.16 -2.86
N ILE A 55 6.33 8.21 -3.46
CA ILE A 55 5.56 9.37 -3.94
C ILE A 55 4.72 9.06 -5.19
N ASP A 56 5.13 8.08 -6.01
CA ASP A 56 4.36 7.61 -7.17
C ASP A 56 2.99 7.03 -6.75
N SER A 57 2.79 6.73 -5.46
CA SER A 57 1.50 6.31 -4.91
C SER A 57 0.37 7.35 -5.06
N TYR A 58 0.71 8.60 -5.34
CA TYR A 58 -0.28 9.64 -5.65
C TYR A 58 -1.05 9.34 -6.95
N GLU A 59 -0.41 8.69 -7.94
CA GLU A 59 -1.03 8.33 -9.23
C GLU A 59 -1.94 7.10 -9.13
N VAL A 60 -1.91 6.38 -8.00
CA VAL A 60 -2.67 5.14 -7.83
C VAL A 60 -4.04 5.44 -7.24
N GLN A 61 -5.08 5.24 -8.06
CA GLN A 61 -6.47 5.26 -7.59
C GLN A 61 -6.94 3.86 -7.22
N LEU A 62 -7.43 3.72 -5.99
CA LEU A 62 -8.02 2.48 -5.48
C LEU A 62 -9.50 2.40 -5.82
N THR A 63 -9.91 1.24 -6.30
CA THR A 63 -11.30 0.90 -6.62
C THR A 63 -12.04 0.36 -5.39
N ASP A 64 -13.37 0.28 -5.46
CA ASP A 64 -14.16 -0.36 -4.41
C ASP A 64 -13.78 -1.84 -4.20
N GLU A 65 -13.32 -2.52 -5.25
CA GLU A 65 -12.83 -3.90 -5.13
C GLU A 65 -11.52 -3.97 -4.34
N ASP A 66 -10.63 -2.98 -4.50
CA ASP A 66 -9.40 -2.90 -3.71
C ASP A 66 -9.70 -2.81 -2.23
N PHE A 67 -10.66 -1.95 -1.85
CA PHE A 67 -11.07 -1.77 -0.47
C PHE A 67 -11.78 -2.98 0.13
N LYS A 68 -12.31 -3.89 -0.68
CA LYS A 68 -12.86 -5.17 -0.19
C LYS A 68 -11.78 -6.22 0.03
N LYS A 69 -10.64 -6.10 -0.65
CA LYS A 69 -9.54 -7.07 -0.65
C LYS A 69 -8.48 -6.77 0.40
N ILE A 70 -8.39 -5.52 0.85
CA ILE A 70 -7.50 -5.05 1.93
C ILE A 70 -8.26 -4.91 3.25
#